data_AF-A0AAE9ZVD3-F1
#
_entry.id   AF-A0AAE9ZVD3-F1
#
_cell.length_a   1.000
_cell.length_b   1.000
_cell.length_c   1.000
_cell.angle_alpha   90.00
_cell.angle_beta   90.00
_cell.angle_gamma   90.00
#
_symmetry.space_group_name_H-M   'P 1'
#
loop_
_entity.id
_entity.type
_entity.pdbx_description
1 polymer ?
#
loop_
_entity_poly.entity_id
_entity_poly.type
_entity_poly.pdbx_seq_one_letter_code
_entity_poly.pdbx_strand_id
1 'polypeptide(L)' 'MTAKEMMAEITAQIGPIEARKLVLDAYNAEIVSNRLGRLEHQGQTRPPLVRAKRDLLELAVERVHQVVSLME' A
#
# COMPACT_ATOMS: atom_id res chain seq x y z
N MET A 1 -2.86 -11.69 9.58
CA MET A 1 -3.86 -10.63 9.68
C MET A 1 -4.48 -10.38 8.31
N THR A 2 -5.78 -10.14 8.28
CA THR A 2 -6.49 -9.62 7.10
C THR A 2 -6.28 -8.11 6.99
N ALA A 3 -6.45 -7.53 5.80
CA ALA A 3 -6.39 -6.08 5.61
C ALA A 3 -7.42 -5.33 6.48
N LYS A 4 -8.55 -5.97 6.80
CA LYS A 4 -9.56 -5.41 7.70
C LYS A 4 -9.05 -5.31 9.14
N GLU A 5 -8.36 -6.34 9.61
CA GLU A 5 -7.75 -6.36 10.95
C GLU A 5 -6.63 -5.32 11.05
N MET A 6 -5.75 -5.25 10.05
CA MET A 6 -4.70 -4.22 9.96
C MET A 6 -5.28 -2.81 10.04
N MET A 7 -6.35 -2.54 9.28
CA MET A 7 -7.00 -1.23 9.32
C MET A 7 -7.64 -0.90 10.66
N ALA A 8 -8.16 -1.90 11.38
CA ALA A 8 -8.70 -1.68 12.71
C ALA A 8 -7.60 -1.26 13.69
N GLU A 9 -6.45 -1.92 13.65
CA GLU A 9 -5.29 -1.59 14.49
C GLU A 9 -4.71 -0.21 14.15
N ILE A 10 -4.48 0.08 12.87
CA ILE A 10 -4.03 1.41 12.42
C ILE A 10 -5.01 2.48 12.94
N THR A 11 -6.33 2.26 12.76
CA THR A 11 -7.36 3.20 13.20
C THR A 11 -7.35 3.40 14.72
N ALA A 12 -7.10 2.34 15.49
CA ALA A 12 -7.05 2.41 16.94
C ALA A 12 -5.83 3.21 17.44
N GLN A 13 -4.68 3.11 16.77
CA GLN A 13 -3.46 3.79 17.20
C GLN A 13 -3.41 5.27 16.79
N ILE A 14 -3.74 5.60 15.54
CA ILE A 14 -3.57 6.97 15.01
C ILE A 14 -4.87 7.72 14.72
N GLY A 15 -6.01 7.08 14.99
CA GLY A 15 -7.34 7.65 14.77
C GLY A 15 -7.82 7.52 13.31
N PRO A 16 -9.15 7.58 13.08
CA PRO A 16 -9.75 7.21 11.80
C PRO A 16 -9.48 8.18 10.65
N ILE A 17 -9.23 9.46 10.94
CA ILE A 17 -8.94 10.47 9.92
C ILE A 17 -7.51 10.27 9.41
N GLU A 18 -6.53 10.22 10.31
CA GLU A 18 -5.13 10.06 9.94
C GLU A 18 -4.87 8.69 9.32
N ALA A 19 -5.49 7.63 9.85
CA ALA A 19 -5.43 6.28 9.27
C ALA A 19 -5.85 6.25 7.79
N ARG A 20 -6.98 6.88 7.47
CA ARG A 20 -7.47 6.93 6.07
C ARG A 20 -6.53 7.72 5.19
N LYS A 21 -6.05 8.87 5.66
CA LYS A 21 -5.13 9.72 4.91
C LYS A 21 -3.83 8.98 4.60
N LEU A 22 -3.21 8.40 5.63
CA LEU A 22 -1.93 7.71 5.51
C LEU A 22 -2.01 6.50 4.56
N VAL A 23 -3.09 5.73 4.63
CA VAL A 23 -3.31 4.58 3.74
C VAL A 23 -3.59 5.01 2.31
N LEU A 24 -4.33 6.11 2.10
CA LEU A 24 -4.53 6.67 0.76
C LEU A 24 -3.22 7.18 0.16
N ASP A 25 -2.40 7.85 0.96
CA ASP A 25 -1.08 8.34 0.53
C ASP A 25 -0.17 7.16 0.14
N ALA A 26 -0.13 6.11 0.96
CA ALA A 26 0.60 4.88 0.64
C ALA A 26 0.06 4.20 -0.63
N TYR A 27 -1.25 4.07 -0.78
CA TYR A 27 -1.87 3.49 -1.97
C TYR A 27 -1.54 4.27 -3.25
N ASN A 28 -1.58 5.60 -3.18
CA ASN A 28 -1.17 6.45 -4.31
C ASN A 28 0.31 6.25 -4.65
N ALA A 29 1.19 6.12 -3.65
CA ALA A 29 2.59 5.80 -3.87
C ALA A 29 2.77 4.43 -4.54
N GLU A 30 2.02 3.41 -4.13
CA GLU A 30 2.03 2.09 -4.77
C GLU A 30 1.55 2.13 -6.23
N ILE A 31 0.53 2.94 -6.55
CA ILE A 31 0.08 3.15 -7.94
C ILE A 31 1.20 3.76 -8.78
N VAL A 32 1.84 4.82 -8.27
CA VAL A 32 2.92 5.51 -8.98
C VAL A 32 4.11 4.58 -9.18
N SER A 33 4.54 3.87 -8.13
CA SER A 33 5.61 2.88 -8.19
C SER A 33 5.32 1.77 -9.20
N ASN A 34 4.12 1.18 -9.16
CA ASN A 34 3.68 0.16 -10.11
C ASN A 34 3.60 0.71 -11.54
N ARG A 35 3.33 2.01 -11.73
CA ARG A 35 3.36 2.65 -13.06
C ARG A 35 4.78 2.90 -13.55
N LEU A 36 5.68 3.39 -12.69
CA LEU A 36 7.09 3.60 -13.02
C LEU A 36 7.75 2.29 -13.42
N GLY A 37 7.53 1.22 -12.65
CA GLY A 37 8.01 -0.12 -12.99
C GLY A 37 7.54 -0.58 -14.38
N ARG A 38 6.29 -0.27 -14.78
CA ARG A 38 5.83 -0.59 -16.15
C ARG A 38 6.58 0.20 -17.22
N LEU A 39 6.85 1.48 -16.99
CA LEU A 39 7.55 2.34 -17.96
C LEU A 39 9.03 1.94 -18.11
N GLU A 40 9.69 1.58 -17.02
CA GLU A 40 11.09 1.13 -17.02
C GLU A 40 11.29 -0.20 -17.75
N HIS A 41 10.28 -1.07 -17.72
CA HIS A 41 10.32 -2.39 -18.39
C HIS A 41 9.70 -2.36 -19.79
N GLN A 42 9.28 -1.18 -20.26
CA GLN A 42 8.70 -1.01 -21.59
C GLN A 42 9.81 -1.20 -22.65
N GLY A 43 9.87 -2.40 -23.23
CA GLY A 43 10.91 -2.80 -24.20
C GLY A 43 11.72 -4.04 -23.80
N GLN A 44 11.50 -4.59 -22.60
CA GLN A 44 12.09 -5.87 -22.20
C GLN A 44 11.20 -7.03 -22.65
N THR A 45 11.82 -8.16 -23.04
CA THR A 45 11.13 -9.37 -23.53
C THR A 45 10.31 -10.10 -22.46
N ARG A 46 10.44 -9.73 -21.17
CA ARG A 46 9.64 -10.28 -20.08
C ARG A 46 8.56 -9.28 -19.65
N PRO A 47 7.28 -9.68 -19.60
CA PRO A 47 6.24 -8.81 -19.09
C PRO A 47 6.49 -8.49 -17.60
N PRO A 48 6.37 -7.23 -17.18
CA PRO A 48 6.52 -6.88 -15.77
C PRO A 48 5.41 -7.53 -14.94
N LEU A 49 5.73 -7.87 -13.68
CA LEU A 49 4.75 -8.31 -12.68
C LEU A 49 3.84 -7.13 -12.32
N VAL A 50 2.80 -6.91 -13.13
CA VAL A 50 1.81 -5.87 -12.87
C VAL A 50 0.88 -6.35 -11.76
N ARG A 51 0.98 -5.73 -10.58
CA ARG A 51 0.03 -5.98 -9.48
C ARG A 51 -1.32 -5.33 -9.77
N ALA A 52 -2.41 -6.04 -9.46
CA ALA A 52 -3.75 -5.49 -9.62
C ALA A 52 -3.99 -4.38 -8.57
N LYS A 53 -4.91 -3.45 -8.87
CA LYS A 53 -5.22 -2.33 -7.96
C LYS A 53 -5.61 -2.79 -6.55
N ARG A 54 -6.33 -3.90 -6.44
CA ARG A 54 -6.70 -4.50 -5.16
C ARG A 54 -5.47 -4.90 -4.36
N ASP A 55 -4.50 -5.54 -5.00
CA ASP A 55 -3.25 -5.97 -4.38
C ASP A 55 -2.42 -4.77 -3.89
N LEU A 56 -2.49 -3.63 -4.61
CA LEU A 56 -1.81 -2.39 -4.19
C LEU A 56 -2.44 -1.78 -2.94
N LEU A 57 -3.76 -1.88 -2.78
CA LEU A 57 -4.44 -1.41 -1.56
C LEU A 57 -4.10 -2.30 -0.37
N GLU A 58 -4.15 -3.62 -0.55
CA GLU A 58 -3.76 -4.58 0.50
C GLU A 58 -2.30 -4.36 0.93
N LEU A 59 -1.39 -4.13 -0.04
CA LEU A 59 0.01 -3.79 0.23
C LEU A 59 0.18 -2.45 0.96
N ALA A 60 -0.59 -1.43 0.58
CA ALA A 60 -0.54 -0.13 1.25
C ALA A 60 -0.98 -0.24 2.71
N VAL A 61 -2.05 -1.00 2.98
CA VAL A 61 -2.52 -1.29 4.35
C VAL A 61 -1.45 -2.03 5.14
N GLU A 62 -0.81 -3.05 4.55
CA GLU A 62 0.27 -3.81 5.19
C GLU A 62 1.47 -2.93 5.54
N ARG A 63 1.91 -2.06 4.61
CA ARG A 63 3.04 -1.15 4.85
C ARG A 63 2.75 -0.12 5.93
N VAL A 64 1.55 0.46 5.92
CA VAL A 64 1.15 1.40 6.97
C VAL A 64 1.07 0.70 8.31
N HIS A 65 0.52 -0.51 8.35
CA HIS A 65 0.46 -1.32 9.56
C HIS A 65 1.86 -1.57 10.14
N GLN A 66 2.82 -2.00 9.30
CA GLN A 66 4.21 -2.21 9.72
C GLN A 66 4.84 -0.96 10.34
N VAL A 67 4.63 0.22 9.74
CA VAL A 67 5.20 1.47 10.27
C VAL A 67 4.55 1.87 11.59
N VAL A 68 3.22 1.77 11.67
CA VAL A 68 2.45 2.15 12.85
C VAL A 68 2.78 1.22 14.03
N SER A 69 2.88 -0.10 13.79
CA SER A 69 3.28 -1.09 14.80
C SER A 69 4.73 -0.95 15.30
N LEU A 70 5.62 -0.24 14.60
CA LEU A 70 6.98 0.03 15.07
C LEU A 70 7.05 1.20 16.07
N MET A 71 5.94 1.93 16.26
CA MET A 71 5.87 3.08 17.16
C MET A 71 5.33 2.72 18.57
N GLU A 72 5.04 1.44 18.82
CA GLU A 72 4.76 0.86 20.15
C GLU A 72 6.05 0.44 20.87
#